data_AF-A0A4Y2C0L7-F1
#
_entry.id   AF-A0A4Y2C0L7-F1
#
_cell.length_a   1.000
_cell.length_b   1.000
_cell.length_c   1.000
_cell.angle_alpha   90.00
_cell.angle_beta   90.00
_cell.angle_gamma   90.00
#
_symmetry.space_group_name_H-M   'P 1'
#
loop_
_entity.id
_entity.type
_entity.pdbx_description
1 polymer ?
#
loop_
_entity_poly.entity_id
_entity_poly.type
_entity_poly.pdbx_seq_one_letter_code
_entity_poly.pdbx_strand_id
1 'polypeptide(L)'
;MSIDLLIRAIHFVEKNSDHDYCSADLVNSPHHPKAQLKEKTSRRRGYHNELERKRRADLRDNLELLKAIVPGCSDQRRISTVKLLNEASSYIESLKEKSDRLESEISRLEVELLSKKTENGALPNGSM
;
A
#
# COMPACT_ATOMS: atom_id res chain seq x y z
N MET A 1 -10.28 3.11 -6.85
CA MET A 1 -10.73 1.92 -7.60
C MET A 1 -9.62 0.88 -7.56
N SER A 2 -9.90 -0.33 -7.06
CA SER A 2 -8.89 -1.40 -6.91
C SER A 2 -8.60 -2.09 -8.26
N ILE A 3 -7.37 -2.56 -8.44
CA ILE A 3 -6.92 -3.27 -9.65
C ILE A 3 -7.70 -4.59 -9.85
N ASP A 4 -8.16 -5.21 -8.77
CA ASP A 4 -9.00 -6.41 -8.82
C ASP A 4 -10.39 -6.13 -9.39
N LEU A 5 -10.92 -4.92 -9.16
CA LEU A 5 -12.20 -4.48 -9.70
C LEU A 5 -12.10 -4.26 -11.22
N LEU A 6 -10.96 -3.74 -11.68
CA LEU A 6 -10.72 -3.50 -13.11
C LEU A 6 -10.49 -4.82 -13.86
N ILE A 7 -9.72 -5.74 -13.28
CA ILE A 7 -9.53 -7.09 -13.84
C ILE A 7 -10.88 -7.83 -13.88
N ARG A 8 -11.66 -7.82 -12.79
CA ARG A 8 -12.97 -8.48 -12.73
C ARG A 8 -14.00 -7.87 -13.69
N ALA A 9 -13.97 -6.55 -13.90
CA ALA A 9 -14.81 -5.87 -14.89
C ALA A 9 -14.44 -6.26 -16.33
N ILE A 10 -13.16 -6.42 -16.64
CA ILE A 10 -12.69 -6.85 -17.97
C ILE A 10 -13.11 -8.31 -18.25
N HIS A 11 -12.96 -9.21 -17.29
CA HIS A 11 -13.46 -10.58 -17.41
C HIS A 11 -15.00 -10.65 -17.51
N PHE A 12 -15.72 -9.74 -16.84
CA PHE A 12 -17.17 -9.63 -16.92
C PHE A 12 -17.62 -9.16 -18.32
N VAL A 13 -16.91 -8.24 -18.94
CA VAL A 13 -17.15 -7.84 -20.33
C VAL A 13 -16.87 -9.01 -21.28
N GLU A 14 -15.78 -9.76 -21.10
CA GLU A 14 -15.44 -10.93 -21.93
C GLU A 14 -16.46 -12.09 -21.83
N LYS A 15 -17.07 -12.32 -20.66
CA LYS A 15 -18.10 -13.35 -20.46
C LYS A 15 -19.47 -12.98 -21.08
N ASN A 16 -19.73 -11.68 -21.26
CA ASN A 16 -20.97 -11.17 -21.88
C ASN A 16 -20.76 -10.73 -23.34
N SER A 17 -19.61 -11.04 -23.94
CA SER A 17 -19.26 -10.68 -25.33
C SER A 17 -19.81 -11.68 -26.38
N ASP A 18 -20.63 -12.64 -25.99
CA ASP A 18 -21.13 -13.70 -26.89
C ASP A 18 -22.16 -13.21 -27.92
N HIS A 19 -22.43 -11.92 -28.08
CA HIS A 19 -23.36 -11.46 -29.11
C HIS A 19 -23.06 -10.07 -29.69
N ASP A 20 -22.40 -10.07 -30.85
CA ASP A 20 -22.85 -9.38 -32.07
C ASP A 20 -22.04 -9.92 -33.28
N TYR A 21 -22.55 -10.98 -33.93
CA TYR A 21 -23.36 -10.97 -35.16
C TYR A 21 -22.54 -10.81 -36.46
N CYS A 22 -22.07 -11.93 -37.03
CA CYS A 22 -22.23 -12.20 -38.47
C CYS A 22 -21.92 -13.68 -38.84
N SER A 23 -23.00 -14.38 -39.19
CA SER A 23 -23.19 -15.59 -40.01
C SER A 23 -22.39 -16.87 -39.77
N ALA A 24 -23.10 -17.85 -39.23
CA ALA A 24 -22.78 -19.27 -39.18
C ALA A 24 -22.89 -20.01 -40.54
N ASP A 25 -22.62 -19.35 -41.67
CA ASP A 25 -22.69 -19.95 -43.02
C ASP A 25 -21.36 -19.98 -43.78
N LEU A 26 -20.22 -19.81 -43.10
CA LEU A 26 -18.90 -20.00 -43.72
C LEU A 26 -18.25 -21.33 -43.28
N VAL A 27 -18.97 -22.44 -43.47
CA VAL A 27 -18.39 -23.78 -43.26
C VAL A 27 -17.52 -24.27 -44.43
N ASN A 28 -17.37 -23.50 -45.51
CA ASN A 28 -16.54 -23.88 -46.65
C ASN A 28 -15.81 -22.68 -47.31
N SER A 29 -14.84 -22.07 -46.62
CA SER A 29 -13.86 -21.21 -47.29
C SER A 29 -12.43 -21.51 -46.82
N PRO A 30 -11.50 -21.95 -47.70
CA PRO A 30 -10.12 -22.33 -47.33
C PRO A 30 -9.21 -21.16 -46.96
N HIS A 31 -9.70 -19.92 -46.97
CA HIS A 31 -8.86 -18.73 -46.88
C HIS A 31 -9.40 -17.72 -45.85
N HIS A 32 -9.04 -17.84 -44.57
CA HIS A 32 -8.84 -16.69 -43.66
C HIS A 32 -7.97 -17.11 -42.44
N PRO A 33 -7.08 -16.24 -41.92
CA PRO A 33 -5.77 -16.65 -41.46
C PRO A 33 -5.70 -16.81 -39.94
N LYS A 34 -5.37 -18.03 -39.48
CA LYS A 34 -5.00 -18.34 -38.08
C LYS A 34 -3.88 -17.44 -37.52
N ALA A 35 -3.15 -16.73 -38.37
CA ALA A 35 -2.13 -15.75 -38.01
C ALA A 35 -2.70 -14.50 -37.28
N GLN A 36 -3.89 -14.01 -37.66
CA GLN A 36 -4.44 -12.77 -37.10
C GLN A 36 -4.92 -12.94 -35.64
N LEU A 37 -5.38 -14.14 -35.26
CA LEU A 37 -5.78 -14.46 -33.89
C LEU A 37 -4.56 -14.61 -32.95
N LYS A 38 -3.46 -15.17 -33.47
CA LYS A 38 -2.18 -15.26 -32.75
C LYS A 38 -1.55 -13.88 -32.51
N GLU A 39 -1.71 -12.96 -33.45
CA GLU A 39 -1.19 -11.60 -33.30
C GLU A 39 -1.97 -10.80 -32.25
N LYS A 40 -3.31 -10.88 -32.25
CA LYS A 40 -4.15 -10.24 -31.22
C LYS A 40 -3.86 -10.73 -29.81
N THR A 41 -3.66 -12.03 -29.62
CA THR A 41 -3.27 -12.61 -28.32
C THR A 41 -1.84 -12.23 -27.91
N SER A 42 -0.92 -12.11 -28.87
CA SER A 42 0.44 -11.61 -28.61
C SER A 42 0.45 -10.16 -28.11
N ARG A 43 -0.32 -9.27 -28.76
CA ARG A 43 -0.45 -7.87 -28.32
C ARG A 43 -1.07 -7.74 -26.93
N ARG A 44 -2.11 -8.54 -26.62
CA ARG A 44 -2.72 -8.58 -25.28
C ARG A 44 -1.72 -9.00 -24.18
N ARG A 45 -0.91 -10.03 -24.44
CA ARG A 45 0.15 -10.45 -23.51
C ARG A 45 1.24 -9.38 -23.35
N GLY A 46 1.61 -8.71 -24.44
CA GLY A 46 2.57 -7.60 -24.41
C GLY A 46 2.12 -6.46 -23.51
N TYR A 47 0.87 -6.00 -23.69
CA TYR A 47 0.26 -4.96 -22.87
C TYR A 47 0.19 -5.35 -21.38
N HIS A 48 -0.24 -6.57 -21.07
CA HIS A 48 -0.26 -7.08 -19.70
C HIS A 48 1.13 -7.07 -19.06
N ASN A 49 2.16 -7.52 -19.79
CA ASN A 49 3.53 -7.55 -19.30
C ASN A 49 4.12 -6.16 -19.05
N GLU A 50 3.77 -5.19 -19.89
CA GLU A 50 4.18 -3.79 -19.72
C GLU A 50 3.51 -3.18 -18.48
N LEU A 51 2.21 -3.37 -18.30
CA LEU A 51 1.47 -2.90 -17.13
C LEU A 51 2.05 -3.49 -15.84
N GLU A 52 2.29 -4.81 -15.84
CA GLU A 52 2.87 -5.50 -14.69
C GLU A 52 4.32 -5.07 -14.41
N ARG A 53 5.10 -4.76 -15.45
CA ARG A 53 6.45 -4.18 -15.28
C ARG A 53 6.39 -2.82 -14.61
N LYS A 54 5.47 -1.95 -15.03
CA LYS A 54 5.24 -0.64 -14.40
C LYS A 54 4.84 -0.81 -12.94
N ARG A 55 3.85 -1.66 -12.66
CA ARG A 55 3.42 -1.98 -11.29
C ARG A 55 4.60 -2.45 -10.43
N ARG A 56 5.48 -3.31 -10.94
CA ARG A 56 6.68 -3.78 -10.21
C ARG A 56 7.76 -2.70 -10.04
N ALA A 57 7.81 -1.69 -10.90
CA ALA A 57 8.67 -0.52 -10.66
C ALA A 57 8.14 0.26 -9.46
N ASP A 58 6.86 0.65 -9.48
CA ASP A 58 6.21 1.39 -8.40
C ASP A 58 6.33 0.66 -7.05
N LEU A 59 6.15 -0.67 -7.03
CA LEU A 59 6.31 -1.48 -5.81
C LEU A 59 7.74 -1.44 -5.26
N ARG A 60 8.77 -1.46 -6.13
CA ARG A 60 10.17 -1.37 -5.69
C ARG A 60 10.46 0.00 -5.11
N ASP A 61 9.93 1.06 -5.70
CA ASP A 61 10.11 2.43 -5.20
C ASP A 61 9.47 2.60 -3.82
N ASN A 62 8.27 2.07 -3.62
CA ASN A 62 7.61 2.06 -2.30
C ASN A 62 8.41 1.26 -1.25
N LEU A 63 9.01 0.13 -1.63
CA LEU A 63 9.85 -0.65 -0.72
C LEU A 63 11.16 0.06 -0.38
N GLU A 64 11.76 0.80 -1.32
CA GLU A 64 12.97 1.59 -1.02
C GLU A 64 12.65 2.78 -0.10
N LEU A 65 11.50 3.43 -0.30
CA LEU A 65 11.02 4.47 0.63
C LEU A 65 10.80 3.89 2.04
N LEU A 66 10.16 2.73 2.15
CA LEU A 66 9.97 2.06 3.44
C LEU A 66 11.32 1.76 4.10
N LYS A 67 12.28 1.22 3.34
CA LYS A 67 13.62 0.91 3.83
C LYS A 67 14.36 2.15 4.35
N ALA A 68 14.17 3.31 3.74
CA ALA A 68 14.80 4.56 4.16
C ALA A 68 14.31 5.07 5.53
N ILE A 69 13.06 4.77 5.92
CA ILE A 69 12.46 5.24 7.17
C ILE A 69 12.56 4.25 8.33
N VAL A 70 12.80 2.96 8.04
CA VAL A 70 12.92 1.93 9.07
C VAL A 70 14.36 1.94 9.63
N PRO A 71 14.54 2.14 10.95
CA PRO A 71 15.87 2.15 11.57
C PRO A 71 16.64 0.86 11.29
N GLY A 72 17.94 0.98 11.02
CA GLY A 72 18.82 -0.16 10.76
C GLY A 72 18.64 -0.83 9.38
N CYS A 73 17.65 -0.41 8.59
CA CYS A 73 17.42 -0.93 7.23
C CYS A 73 18.00 -0.01 6.13
N SER A 74 18.13 1.30 6.38
CA SER A 74 18.58 2.30 5.39
C SER A 74 19.95 1.96 4.79
N ASP A 75 20.90 1.52 5.61
CA ASP A 75 22.28 1.26 5.21
C ASP A 75 22.48 -0.14 4.58
N GLN A 76 21.45 -0.99 4.63
CA GLN A 76 21.55 -2.36 4.15
C GLN A 76 21.43 -2.41 2.62
N ARG A 77 22.57 -2.60 1.95
CA ARG A 77 22.61 -2.79 0.49
C ARG A 77 21.72 -3.94 0.01
N ARG A 78 21.56 -4.99 0.82
CA ARG A 78 20.71 -6.15 0.53
C ARG A 78 19.89 -6.50 1.77
N ILE A 79 18.60 -6.22 1.72
CA ILE A 79 17.60 -6.69 2.67
C ILE A 79 16.52 -7.45 1.90
N SER A 80 16.05 -8.57 2.43
CA SER A 80 14.92 -9.28 1.82
C SER A 80 13.61 -8.54 2.12
N THR A 81 12.63 -8.60 1.21
CA THR A 81 11.31 -7.99 1.42
C THR A 81 10.68 -8.45 2.73
N VAL A 82 10.75 -9.75 3.04
CA VAL A 82 10.19 -10.29 4.28
C VAL A 82 10.85 -9.69 5.52
N LYS A 83 12.18 -9.57 5.54
CA LYS A 83 12.88 -8.95 6.66
C LYS A 83 12.48 -7.48 6.82
N LEU A 84 12.46 -6.72 5.72
CA LEU A 84 12.05 -5.32 5.77
C LEU A 84 10.64 -5.14 6.34
N LEU A 85 9.68 -5.98 5.93
CA LEU A 85 8.32 -5.92 6.44
C LEU A 85 8.23 -6.27 7.92
N ASN A 86 9.00 -7.25 8.39
CA ASN A 86 9.05 -7.61 9.81
C ASN A 86 9.65 -6.47 10.65
N GLU A 87 10.79 -5.92 10.24
CA GLU A 87 11.43 -4.79 10.95
C GLU A 87 10.52 -3.54 10.97
N ALA A 88 9.82 -3.27 9.86
CA ALA A 88 8.84 -2.20 9.80
C ALA A 88 7.67 -2.42 10.78
N SER A 89 7.16 -3.65 10.88
CA SER A 89 6.09 -4.00 11.82
C SER A 89 6.54 -3.79 13.27
N SER A 90 7.71 -4.31 13.63
CA SER A 90 8.29 -4.13 14.96
C SER A 90 8.58 -2.66 15.27
N TYR A 91 9.01 -1.89 14.26
CA TYR A 91 9.23 -0.46 14.44
C TYR A 91 7.93 0.29 14.74
N ILE A 92 6.83 -0.03 14.05
CA ILE A 92 5.51 0.54 14.35
C ILE A 92 5.08 0.24 15.79
N GLU A 93 5.27 -0.99 16.27
CA GLU A 93 4.97 -1.37 17.66
C GLU A 93 5.79 -0.55 18.66
N SER A 94 7.10 -0.42 18.41
CA SER A 94 7.97 0.39 19.28
C SER A 94 7.58 1.88 19.32
N LEU A 95 7.11 2.43 18.20
CA LEU A 95 6.64 3.81 18.12
C LEU A 95 5.34 4.01 18.91
N LYS A 96 4.43 3.04 18.87
CA LYS A 96 3.19 3.05 19.66
C LYS A 96 3.51 3.05 21.16
N GLU A 97 4.35 2.12 21.62
CA GLU A 97 4.75 2.05 23.03
C GLU A 97 5.44 3.35 23.49
N LYS A 98 6.25 3.95 22.62
CA LYS A 98 6.90 5.24 22.91
C LYS A 98 5.88 6.37 23.02
N SER A 99 4.86 6.41 22.15
CA SER A 99 3.77 7.38 22.23
C SER A 99 3.04 7.26 23.55
N ASP A 100 2.60 6.05 23.91
CA ASP A 100 1.83 5.78 25.14
C ASP A 100 2.62 6.19 26.40
N ARG A 101 3.93 5.91 26.42
CA ARG A 101 4.83 6.31 27.52
C ARG A 101 4.95 7.83 27.63
N LEU A 102 5.12 8.52 26.51
CA LEU A 102 5.25 9.98 26.49
C LEU A 102 3.93 10.66 26.89
N GLU A 103 2.79 10.13 26.43
CA GLU A 103 1.46 10.63 26.81
C GLU A 103 1.19 10.45 28.31
N SER A 104 1.58 9.31 28.88
CA SER A 104 1.50 9.07 30.33
C SER A 104 2.39 10.03 31.12
N GLU A 105 3.60 10.30 30.62
CA GLU A 105 4.54 11.23 31.26
C GLU A 105 4.02 12.67 31.20
N ILE A 106 3.49 13.11 30.07
CA ILE A 106 2.85 14.42 29.92
C ILE A 106 1.71 14.55 30.93
N SER A 107 0.82 13.56 30.99
CA SER A 107 -0.33 13.56 31.93
C SER A 107 0.14 13.66 33.39
N ARG A 108 1.19 12.92 33.76
CA ARG A 108 1.78 12.99 35.12
C ARG A 108 2.31 14.39 35.43
N LEU A 109 3.07 14.97 34.51
CA LEU A 109 3.66 16.30 34.68
C LEU A 109 2.59 17.40 34.75
N GLU A 110 1.50 17.27 34.00
CA GLU A 110 0.36 18.20 34.06
C GLU A 110 -0.32 18.18 35.43
N VAL A 111 -0.54 16.99 36.00
CA VAL A 111 -1.10 16.83 37.36
C VAL A 111 -0.17 17.44 38.41
N GLU A 112 1.14 17.17 38.32
CA GLU A 112 2.13 17.73 39.25
C GLU A 112 2.16 19.27 39.18
N LEU A 113 2.13 19.83 37.96
CA LEU A 113 2.13 21.26 37.74
C LEU A 113 0.86 21.93 38.29
N LEU A 114 -0.29 21.24 38.21
CA LEU A 114 -1.54 21.71 38.81
C LEU A 114 -1.46 21.73 40.35
N SER A 115 -0.95 20.66 40.97
CA SER A 115 -0.75 20.60 42.44
C SER A 115 0.13 21.74 42.93
N LYS A 116 1.29 21.94 42.28
CA LYS A 116 2.22 23.01 42.64
C LYS A 116 1.63 24.41 42.46
N LYS A 117 0.74 24.62 41.48
CA LYS A 117 0.01 25.89 41.34
C LYS A 117 -0.96 26.13 42.50
N THR A 118 -1.68 25.10 42.93
CA THR A 118 -2.61 25.22 44.07
C THR A 118 -1.88 25.45 45.39
N GLU A 119 -0.72 24.83 45.58
CA GLU A 119 0.13 25.02 46.77
C GLU A 119 0.73 26.44 46.84
N ASN A 120 1.23 26.96 45.72
CA ASN A 120 1.80 28.31 45.66
C ASN A 120 0.74 29.43 45.75
N GLY A 121 -0.52 29.14 45.46
CA GLY A 121 -1.65 30.07 45.64
C GLY A 121 -2.17 30.16 47.09
N ALA A 122 -1.70 29.29 47.99
CA ALA A 122 -2.23 29.13 49.35
C ALA A 122 -1.31 29.70 50.45
N LEU A 123 -0.48 30.71 50.16
CA LEU A 123 0.15 31.50 51.21
C LEU A 123 -0.88 32.47 51.81
N PRO A 124 -1.24 32.35 53.10
CA PRO A 124 -2.18 33.26 53.73
C PRO A 124 -1.57 34.66 53.77
N ASN A 125 -2.32 35.64 53.24
CA ASN A 125 -2.07 37.06 53.48
C ASN A 125 -1.84 37.25 54.98
N GLY A 126 -0.59 37.61 55.31
CA GLY A 126 -0.18 37.87 56.67
C GLY A 126 -1.06 38.96 57.26
N SER A 127 -1.67 38.63 58.39
CA SER A 127 -2.22 39.59 59.32
C SER A 127 -1.13 40.56 59.76
N MET A 128 -1.34 41.86 59.52
CA MET A 128 -1.00 42.95 60.43
C MET A 128 -2.03 44.07 60.26
#